data_AF-A0A7J3W5A7-F1
#
_entry.id   AF-A0A7J3W5A7-F1
#
_cell.length_a   1.000
_cell.length_b   1.000
_cell.length_c   1.000
_cell.angle_alpha   90.00
_cell.angle_beta   90.00
_cell.angle_gamma   90.00
#
_symmetry.space_group_name_H-M   'P 1'
#
loop_
_entity.id
_entity.type
_entity.pdbx_description
1 polymer ?
#
loop_
_entity_poly.entity_id
_entity_poly.type
_entity_poly.pdbx_seq_one_letter_code
_entity_poly.pdbx_strand_id
1 'polypeptide(L)' 'RFSGIPGVYVPIKETIRGFKEILEGRYDDLPEAAFYMVGTIDEAVEKAKKLMKSAVI' A
#
# COMPACT_ATOMS: atom_id res chain seq x y z
N ARG A 1 4.80 -17.89 14.42
CA ARG A 1 4.68 -16.68 13.57
C ARG A 1 3.28 -16.70 12.96
N PHE A 2 2.42 -15.73 13.26
CA PHE A 2 0.97 -15.82 13.03
C PHE A 2 0.53 -15.53 11.59
N SER A 3 1.02 -14.44 11.00
CA SER A 3 0.54 -13.95 9.70
C SER A 3 1.28 -14.53 8.48
N GLY A 4 2.40 -15.22 8.66
CA GLY A 4 3.25 -15.69 7.55
C GLY A 4 3.96 -14.58 6.75
N ILE A 5 3.56 -13.31 6.90
CA ILE A 5 4.06 -12.15 6.15
C ILE A 5 5.32 -11.59 6.86
N PRO A 6 6.41 -11.30 6.13
CA PRO A 6 7.58 -10.64 6.70
C PRO A 6 7.23 -9.22 7.15
N GLY A 7 7.68 -8.83 8.35
CA GLY A 7 7.53 -7.45 8.81
C GLY A 7 8.46 -6.52 8.03
N VAL A 8 8.00 -5.27 7.85
CA VAL A 8 8.77 -4.20 7.18
C VAL A 8 8.95 -3.06 8.17
N TYR A 9 10.17 -2.54 8.28
CA TYR A 9 10.44 -1.31 9.03
C TYR A 9 10.22 -0.11 8.11
N VAL A 10 9.36 0.83 8.54
CA VAL A 10 9.03 2.02 7.78
C VAL A 10 9.63 3.24 8.47
N PRO A 11 10.54 3.99 7.82
CA PRO A 11 11.07 5.23 8.37
C PRO A 11 9.97 6.30 8.54
N ILE A 12 10.08 7.13 9.58
CA ILE A 12 9.11 8.19 9.87
C ILE A 12 8.85 9.11 8.66
N LYS A 13 9.90 9.44 7.90
CA LYS A 13 9.79 10.27 6.69
C LYS A 13 8.85 9.65 5.65
N GLU A 14 8.93 8.33 5.48
CA GLU A 14 8.09 7.57 4.55
C GLU A 14 6.64 7.46 5.05
N THR A 15 6.45 7.26 6.35
CA THR A 15 5.11 7.29 6.96
C THR A 15 4.44 8.64 6.70
N ILE A 16 5.11 9.75 7.00
CA ILE A 16 4.55 11.10 6.81
C ILE A 16 4.26 11.36 5.34
N ARG A 17 5.17 11.00 4.43
CA ARG A 17 4.98 11.13 2.98
C ARG A 17 3.74 10.37 2.51
N GLY A 18 3.65 9.09 2.84
CA GLY A 18 2.56 8.22 2.40
C GLY A 18 1.20 8.72 2.90
N PHE A 19 1.08 9.04 4.19
CA PHE A 19 -0.18 9.58 4.73
C PHE A 19 -0.55 10.94 4.14
N LYS A 20 0.42 11.83 3.90
CA LYS A 20 0.15 13.12 3.25
C LYS A 20 -0.40 12.93 1.84
N GLU A 21 0.19 12.05 1.05
CA GLU A 21 -0.25 11.79 -0.32
C GLU A 21 -1.62 11.12 -0.38
N ILE A 22 -1.95 10.24 0.59
CA ILE A 22 -3.31 9.69 0.75
C ILE A 22 -4.30 10.83 1.02
N LEU A 23 -3.99 11.76 1.93
CA LEU A 23 -4.86 12.89 2.25
C LEU A 23 -5.00 13.89 1.09
N GLU A 24 -4.00 13.96 0.20
CA GLU A 24 -4.06 14.74 -1.05
C GLU A 24 -4.90 14.06 -2.15
N GLY A 25 -5.40 12.84 -1.92
CA GLY A 25 -6.21 12.09 -2.89
C GLY A 25 -5.42 11.50 -4.05
N ARG A 26 -4.09 11.37 -3.92
CA ARG A 26 -3.21 10.88 -5.01
C ARG A 26 -3.41 9.41 -5.37
N TYR A 27 -4.10 8.66 -4.51
CA TYR A 27 -4.24 7.21 -4.61
C TYR A 27 -5.71 6.76 -4.51
N ASP A 28 -6.66 7.67 -4.76
CA ASP A 28 -8.10 7.42 -4.66
C ASP A 28 -8.59 6.40 -5.71
N ASP A 29 -7.83 6.20 -6.77
CA ASP A 29 -8.05 5.20 -7.82
C ASP A 29 -7.58 3.78 -7.42
N LEU A 30 -6.83 3.64 -6.31
CA LEU A 30 -6.36 2.33 -5.86
C LEU A 30 -7.42 1.60 -5.03
N PRO A 31 -7.56 0.27 -5.20
CA PRO A 31 -8.49 -0.52 -4.38
C PRO A 31 -8.08 -0.51 -2.91
N GLU A 32 -9.05 -0.42 -2.00
CA GLU A 32 -8.83 -0.40 -0.54
C GLU A 32 -7.94 -1.56 -0.04
N ALA A 33 -8.10 -2.75 -0.63
CA ALA A 33 -7.31 -3.94 -0.30
C ALA A 33 -5.79 -3.77 -0.55
N ALA A 34 -5.39 -2.79 -1.36
CA ALA A 34 -4.00 -2.45 -1.62
C ALA A 34 -3.29 -1.87 -0.38
N PHE A 35 -4.02 -1.20 0.52
CA PHE A 35 -3.46 -0.59 1.72
C PHE A 35 -3.37 -1.55 2.92
N TYR A 36 -3.86 -2.78 2.77
CA TYR A 36 -3.86 -3.77 3.84
C TYR A 36 -2.52 -4.52 3.94
N MET A 37 -1.91 -4.53 5.14
CA MET A 37 -0.67 -5.26 5.45
C MET A 37 0.51 -4.93 4.51
N VAL A 38 0.70 -3.65 4.23
CA VAL A 38 1.84 -3.11 3.48
C VAL A 38 2.68 -2.21 4.39
N GLY A 39 3.97 -2.06 4.08
CA GLY A 39 4.88 -1.17 4.80
C GLY A 39 4.77 0.27 4.30
N THR A 40 5.35 0.55 3.14
CA THR A 40 5.36 1.90 2.55
C THR A 40 4.19 2.10 1.59
N ILE A 41 3.97 3.36 1.19
CA ILE A 41 2.97 3.70 0.18
C ILE A 41 3.30 3.08 -1.19
N ASP A 42 4.59 2.93 -1.51
CA ASP A 42 5.04 2.30 -2.75
C ASP A 42 4.65 0.82 -2.80
N GLU A 43 4.69 0.12 -1.66
CA GLU A 43 4.18 -1.25 -1.57
C GLU A 43 2.66 -1.33 -1.77
N ALA A 44 1.91 -0.33 -1.31
CA ALA A 44 0.48 -0.23 -1.57
C ALA A 44 0.20 -0.10 -3.08
N VAL A 45 0.94 0.79 -3.78
CA VAL A 45 0.85 0.97 -5.24
C VAL A 45 1.18 -0.32 -5.98
N GLU A 46 2.25 -1.01 -5.60
CA GLU A 46 2.64 -2.29 -6.21
C GLU A 46 1.59 -3.39 -5.97
N LYS A 47 0.99 -3.43 -4.78
CA LYS A 47 -0.10 -4.36 -4.46
C LYS A 47 -1.36 -4.03 -5.26
N ALA A 48 -1.71 -2.76 -5.41
CA ALA A 48 -2.84 -2.30 -6.22
C ALA A 48 -2.69 -2.76 -7.68
N LYS A 49 -1.52 -2.57 -8.30
CA LYS A 49 -1.24 -3.05 -9.66
C LYS A 49 -1.51 -4.54 -9.82
N LYS A 50 -1.11 -5.36 -8.83
CA LYS A 50 -1.35 -6.81 -8.84
C LYS A 50 -2.84 -7.13 -8.74
N LEU A 51 -3.55 -6.48 -7.82
CA LEU A 51 -4.99 -6.67 -7.60
C LEU A 51 -5.81 -6.30 -8.85
N MET A 52 -5.50 -5.15 -9.45
CA MET A 52 -6.16 -4.68 -10.67
C MET A 52 -5.87 -5.62 -11.84
N LYS A 53 -4.63 -6.13 -11.98
CA LYS A 53 -4.30 -7.11 -13.01
C LYS A 53 -5.04 -8.44 -12.83
N SER A 54 -5.22 -8.91 -11.58
CA SER A 54 -5.97 -10.14 -11.29
C SER A 54 -7.49 -9.99 -11.45
N ALA A 55 -8.03 -8.77 -11.38
CA ALA A 55 -9.45 -8.50 -11.54
C ALA A 55 -9.90 -8.41 -13.01
N VAL A 56 -8.96 -8.36 -13.97
CA VAL A 56 -9.22 -8.26 -15.42
C VAL A 56 -9.06 -9.63 -16.11
N ILE A 57 -9.45 -10.72 -15.46
CA ILE A 57 -9.46 -12.09 -16.01
C ILE A 57 -10.88 -12.64 -15.99
#